data_AF-A0ABD0R4W0-F1
#
_entry.id   AF-A0ABD0R4W0-F1
#
_cell.length_a   1.000
_cell.length_b   1.000
_cell.length_c   1.000
_cell.angle_alpha   90.00
_cell.angle_beta   90.00
_cell.angle_gamma   90.00
#
_symmetry.space_group_name_H-M   'P 1'
#
loop_
_entity.id
_entity.type
_entity.pdbx_description
1 polymer ?
#
loop_
_entity_poly.entity_id
_entity_poly.type
_entity_poly.pdbx_seq_one_letter_code
_entity_poly.pdbx_strand_id
1 'polypeptide(L)'
;YMIVDEGHRMKNHHCKLTQVLNTHYVAPRRLLLTGTPLQNKLPELWALLNFLLPTIFKSCSTFEQWFNAPFAMTGERVDLNEEETILIIRRLHKVLRPFLLRRLKKEVESQLPEK
;
A
#
# COMPACT_ATOMS: atom_id res chain seq x y z
N TYR A 1 -14.33 -15.13 3.48
CA TYR A 1 -13.21 -14.62 2.66
C TYR A 1 -13.73 -13.47 1.81
N MET A 2 -12.89 -12.52 1.43
CA MET A 2 -13.24 -11.40 0.54
C MET A 2 -12.11 -11.22 -0.47
N ILE A 3 -12.45 -11.19 -1.75
CA ILE A 3 -11.51 -10.94 -2.85
C ILE A 3 -12.01 -9.70 -3.57
N VAL A 4 -11.16 -8.68 -3.71
CA VAL A 4 -11.46 -7.44 -4.40
C VAL A 4 -10.51 -7.30 -5.57
N ASP A 5 -11.08 -7.26 -6.77
CA ASP A 5 -10.34 -6.95 -7.98
C ASP A 5 -10.29 -5.44 -8.24
N GLU A 6 -9.33 -5.00 -9.04
CA GLU A 6 -9.05 -3.61 -9.33
C GLU A 6 -8.79 -2.77 -8.07
N GLY A 7 -7.89 -3.26 -7.22
CA GLY A 7 -7.55 -2.64 -5.94
C GLY A 7 -7.05 -1.19 -6.04
N HIS A 8 -6.69 -0.71 -7.22
CA HIS A 8 -6.39 0.70 -7.45
C HIS A 8 -7.58 1.62 -7.10
N ARG A 9 -8.82 1.13 -7.16
CA ARG A 9 -10.03 1.86 -6.75
C ARG A 9 -10.11 2.11 -5.23
N MET A 10 -9.32 1.37 -4.45
CA MET A 10 -9.28 1.41 -2.98
C MET A 10 -8.15 2.29 -2.44
N LYS A 11 -7.37 2.96 -3.31
CA LYS A 11 -6.27 3.85 -2.93
C LYS A 11 -6.71 5.03 -2.06
N ASN A 12 -7.96 5.49 -2.23
CA ASN A 12 -8.55 6.46 -1.33
C ASN A 12 -9.29 5.73 -0.19
N HIS A 13 -8.74 5.82 1.03
CA HIS A 13 -9.37 5.22 2.22
C HIS A 13 -10.78 5.74 2.49
N HIS A 14 -11.07 6.99 2.12
CA HIS A 14 -12.38 7.62 2.30
C HIS A 14 -13.37 7.24 1.19
N CYS A 15 -13.01 6.36 0.26
CA CYS A 15 -13.95 5.97 -0.78
C CYS A 15 -15.10 5.16 -0.17
N LYS A 16 -16.31 5.41 -0.68
CA LYS A 16 -17.55 4.77 -0.21
C LYS A 16 -17.46 3.24 -0.24
N LEU A 17 -16.73 2.68 -1.21
CA LEU A 17 -16.51 1.24 -1.32
C LEU A 17 -15.76 0.69 -0.09
N THR A 18 -14.63 1.28 0.29
CA THR A 18 -13.84 0.85 1.47
C THR A 18 -14.65 0.94 2.75
N GLN A 19 -15.40 2.03 2.93
CA GLN A 19 -16.26 2.22 4.10
C GLN A 19 -17.35 1.16 4.19
N VAL A 20 -18.04 0.89 3.07
CA VAL A 20 -19.12 -0.11 3.01
C VAL A 20 -18.56 -1.51 3.27
N LEU A 21 -17.44 -1.87 2.64
CA LEU A 21 -16.81 -3.18 2.82
C LEU A 21 -16.35 -3.38 4.27
N ASN A 22 -15.78 -2.36 4.90
CA ASN A 22 -15.31 -2.46 6.29
C ASN A 22 -16.44 -2.47 7.32
N THR A 23 -17.57 -1.80 7.04
CA THR A 23 -18.67 -1.66 8.00
C THR A 23 -19.69 -2.80 7.91
N HIS A 24 -20.03 -3.24 6.70
CA HIS A 24 -21.12 -4.18 6.47
C HIS A 24 -20.67 -5.62 6.30
N TYR A 25 -19.37 -5.88 6.08
CA TYR A 25 -18.88 -7.22 5.77
C TYR A 25 -17.74 -7.62 6.71
N VAL A 26 -17.90 -8.77 7.36
CA VAL A 26 -16.88 -9.39 8.19
C VAL A 26 -16.18 -10.50 7.39
N ALA A 27 -14.91 -10.29 7.06
CA ALA A 27 -14.09 -11.25 6.35
C ALA A 27 -12.70 -11.36 7.00
N PRO A 28 -12.38 -12.48 7.68
CA PRO A 28 -11.08 -12.68 8.33
C PRO A 28 -9.90 -12.78 7.36
N ARG A 29 -10.18 -13.16 6.10
CA ARG A 29 -9.20 -13.36 5.04
C ARG A 29 -9.59 -12.50 3.86
N ARG A 30 -8.76 -11.52 3.52
CA ARG A 30 -8.96 -10.53 2.47
C ARG A 30 -7.83 -10.63 1.45
N LEU A 31 -8.15 -10.57 0.17
CA LEU A 31 -7.20 -10.56 -0.94
C LEU A 31 -7.53 -9.39 -1.86
N LEU A 32 -6.50 -8.67 -2.27
CA LEU A 32 -6.61 -7.56 -3.22
C LEU A 32 -5.84 -7.93 -4.49
N LEU A 33 -6.50 -7.81 -5.64
CA LEU A 33 -5.90 -8.00 -6.95
C LEU A 33 -5.76 -6.63 -7.63
N THR A 34 -4.61 -6.37 -8.25
CA THR A 34 -4.43 -5.17 -9.07
C THR A 34 -3.37 -5.41 -10.13
N GLY A 35 -3.66 -4.97 -11.36
CA GLY A 35 -2.68 -4.94 -12.45
C GLY A 35 -1.80 -3.68 -12.44
N THR A 36 -2.15 -2.67 -11.64
CA THR A 36 -1.43 -1.39 -11.62
C THR A 36 -0.33 -1.38 -10.58
N PRO A 37 0.82 -0.74 -10.85
CA PRO A 37 1.84 -0.57 -9.83
C PRO A 37 1.29 0.25 -8.65
N LEU A 38 1.65 -0.17 -7.45
CA LEU A 38 1.51 0.62 -6.23
C LEU A 38 2.24 1.95 -6.46
N GLN A 39 1.54 3.06 -6.29
CA GLN A 39 2.14 4.39 -6.43
C GLN A 39 2.89 4.73 -5.13
N ASN A 40 3.91 5.57 -5.29
CA ASN A 40 4.86 5.99 -4.26
C ASN A 40 4.26 6.94 -3.19
N LYS A 41 2.96 6.87 -2.93
CA LYS A 41 2.28 7.75 -1.96
C LYS A 41 1.93 6.95 -0.70
N LEU A 42 2.51 7.36 0.44
CA LEU A 42 2.28 6.71 1.74
C LEU A 42 0.79 6.57 2.09
N PRO A 43 -0.09 7.58 1.88
CA PRO A 43 -1.52 7.43 2.19
C PRO A 43 -2.23 6.38 1.35
N GLU A 44 -1.87 6.25 0.07
CA GLU A 44 -2.48 5.25 -0.82
C GLU A 44 -2.08 3.84 -0.38
N LEU A 45 -0.81 3.66 -0.05
CA LEU A 45 -0.33 2.37 0.41
C LEU A 45 -0.90 2.01 1.78
N TRP A 46 -0.99 2.98 2.69
CA TRP A 46 -1.70 2.80 3.95
C TRP A 46 -3.15 2.39 3.73
N ALA A 47 -3.88 3.00 2.80
CA ALA A 47 -5.27 2.66 2.52
C ALA A 47 -5.44 1.18 2.11
N LEU A 48 -4.55 0.67 1.24
CA LEU A 48 -4.58 -0.73 0.82
C LEU A 48 -4.21 -1.68 1.96
N LEU A 49 -3.21 -1.33 2.78
CA LEU A 49 -2.79 -2.12 3.92
C LEU A 49 -3.81 -2.13 5.05
N ASN A 50 -4.44 -1.00 5.34
CA ASN A 50 -5.56 -0.90 6.28
C ASN A 50 -6.72 -1.79 5.84
N PHE A 51 -7.04 -1.81 4.54
CA PHE A 51 -8.07 -2.70 4.04
C PHE A 51 -7.72 -4.19 4.24
N LEU A 52 -6.48 -4.60 3.98
CA LEU A 52 -6.04 -5.99 4.14
C LEU A 52 -5.87 -6.40 5.61
N LEU A 53 -5.32 -5.52 6.44
CA LEU A 53 -4.90 -5.77 7.82
C LEU A 53 -5.32 -4.60 8.74
N PRO A 54 -6.63 -4.38 8.96
CA PRO A 54 -7.14 -3.20 9.67
C PRO A 54 -6.73 -3.13 11.14
N THR A 55 -6.38 -4.27 11.75
CA THR A 55 -5.93 -4.34 13.14
C THR A 55 -4.51 -3.81 13.33
N ILE A 56 -3.66 -3.92 12.31
CA ILE A 56 -2.26 -3.47 12.33
C ILE A 56 -2.19 -2.00 11.89
N PHE A 57 -2.90 -1.64 10.82
CA PHE A 57 -2.79 -0.32 10.18
C PHE A 57 -3.97 0.59 10.50
N LYS A 58 -4.17 0.96 11.78
CA LYS A 58 -5.37 1.71 12.20
C LYS A 58 -5.38 3.19 11.82
N SER A 59 -4.22 3.84 11.76
CA SER A 59 -4.10 5.29 11.59
C SER A 59 -3.09 5.65 10.50
N CYS A 60 -3.52 6.49 9.55
CA CYS A 60 -2.66 7.01 8.49
C CYS A 60 -1.56 7.92 9.07
N SER A 61 -1.90 8.76 10.05
CA SER A 61 -0.92 9.66 10.68
C SER A 61 0.16 8.89 11.45
N THR A 62 -0.20 7.81 12.14
CA THR A 62 0.77 6.95 12.82
C THR A 62 1.65 6.20 11.82
N PHE A 63 1.09 5.78 10.70
CA PHE A 63 1.84 5.16 9.62
C PHE A 63 2.86 6.15 9.04
N GLU A 64 2.43 7.36 8.69
CA GLU A 64 3.31 8.43 8.21
C GLU A 64 4.41 8.76 9.22
N GLN A 65 4.08 8.92 10.51
CA GLN A 65 5.07 9.17 11.56
C GLN A 65 6.09 8.03 11.67
N TRP A 66 5.67 6.78 11.65
CA TRP A 66 6.57 5.63 11.74
C TRP A 66 7.58 5.60 10.57
N PHE A 67 7.11 5.97 9.38
CA PHE A 67 7.94 6.02 8.18
C PHE A 67 8.81 7.27 8.08
N ASN A 68 8.36 8.40 8.65
CA ASN A 68 9.10 9.67 8.68
C ASN A 68 10.05 9.78 9.89
N ALA A 69 9.87 8.97 10.94
CA ALA A 69 10.68 8.98 12.16
C ALA A 69 12.21 8.96 11.94
N PRO A 70 12.77 8.22 10.95
CA PRO A 70 14.21 8.24 10.69
C PRO A 70 14.75 9.60 10.20
N PHE A 71 13.87 10.49 9.75
CA PHE A 71 14.19 11.80 9.17
C PHE A 71 13.70 12.96 10.05
N ALA A 72 12.92 12.67 11.10
CA ALA A 72 12.39 13.64 12.05
C ALA A 72 13.44 14.05 13.11
N MET A 73 14.68 14.31 12.70
CA MET A 73 15.81 14.60 13.62
C MET A 73 15.62 15.86 14.48
N THR A 74 14.65 16.72 14.17
CA THR A 74 14.55 18.05 14.79
C THR A 74 13.13 18.47 15.19
N GLY A 75 12.21 17.56 15.51
CA GLY A 75 10.92 17.92 16.15
C GLY A 75 9.96 18.85 15.37
N GLU A 76 10.40 19.42 14.26
CA GLU A 76 9.63 20.19 13.30
C GLU A 76 9.12 19.27 12.19
N ARG A 77 8.04 19.69 11.51
CA ARG A 77 7.58 19.02 10.29
C ARG A 77 8.67 19.16 9.24
N VAL A 78 9.54 18.16 9.13
CA VAL A 78 10.54 18.09 8.07
C VAL A 78 9.80 17.71 6.79
N ASP A 79 9.70 18.66 5.86
CA ASP A 79 9.35 18.34 4.48
C ASP A 79 10.49 17.50 3.91
N LEU A 80 10.21 16.21 3.71
CA LEU A 80 11.17 15.26 3.16
C LEU A 80 11.50 15.66 1.73
N ASN A 81 12.78 15.60 1.38
CA ASN A 81 13.16 15.70 -0.02
C ASN A 81 12.73 14.43 -0.79
N GLU A 82 12.75 14.49 -2.12
CA GLU A 82 12.33 13.34 -2.95
C GLU A 82 13.17 12.09 -2.70
N GLU A 83 14.47 12.23 -2.42
CA GLU A 83 15.39 11.12 -2.18
C GLU A 83 15.09 10.39 -0.87
N GLU A 84 14.83 11.13 0.21
CA GLU A 84 14.40 10.62 1.50
C GLU A 84 13.06 9.90 1.40
N THR A 85 12.11 10.49 0.67
CA THR A 85 10.81 9.88 0.36
C THR A 85 10.98 8.56 -0.38
N ILE A 86 11.85 8.51 -1.39
CA ILE A 86 12.18 7.27 -2.13
C ILE A 86 12.80 6.23 -1.19
N LEU A 87 13.69 6.62 -0.28
CA LEU A 87 14.35 5.71 0.66
C LEU A 87 13.34 5.08 1.63
N ILE A 88 12.39 5.87 2.16
CA ILE A 88 11.28 5.40 2.98
C ILE A 88 10.45 4.37 2.22
N ILE A 89 10.06 4.69 0.99
CA ILE A 89 9.25 3.83 0.14
C ILE A 89 9.96 2.51 -0.14
N ARG A 90 11.28 2.54 -0.40
CA ARG A 90 12.08 1.32 -0.57
C ARG A 90 12.10 0.45 0.68
N ARG A 91 12.25 1.04 1.88
CA ARG A 91 12.19 0.30 3.15
C ARG A 91 10.81 -0.34 3.35
N LEU A 92 9.77 0.42 3.07
CA LEU A 92 8.38 -0.04 3.13
C LEU A 92 8.15 -1.22 2.18
N HIS A 93 8.56 -1.14 0.90
CA HIS A 93 8.47 -2.26 -0.03
C HIS A 93 9.20 -3.52 0.46
N LYS A 94 10.34 -3.37 1.16
CA LYS A 94 11.08 -4.50 1.75
C LYS A 94 10.28 -5.19 2.85
N VAL A 95 9.62 -4.43 3.72
CA VAL A 95 8.72 -4.96 4.76
C VAL A 95 7.47 -5.58 4.16
N LEU A 96 6.98 -5.03 3.04
CA LEU A 96 5.77 -5.49 2.37
C LEU A 96 5.96 -6.71 1.46
N ARG A 97 7.20 -7.08 1.15
CA ARG A 97 7.53 -8.21 0.28
C ARG A 97 6.77 -9.52 0.61
N PRO A 98 6.58 -9.95 1.88
CA PRO A 98 5.79 -11.15 2.17
C PRO A 98 4.28 -10.98 1.91
N PHE A 99 3.76 -9.76 1.81
CA PHE A 99 2.34 -9.47 1.58
C PHE A 99 2.01 -9.19 0.11
N LEU A 100 3.02 -8.94 -0.72
CA LEU A 100 2.87 -8.57 -2.13
C LEU A 100 3.45 -9.65 -3.04
N LEU A 101 2.58 -10.28 -3.84
CA LEU A 101 3.01 -11.11 -4.94
C LEU A 101 2.95 -10.30 -6.24
N ARG A 102 4.11 -9.98 -6.81
CA ARG A 102 4.23 -9.28 -8.10
C ARG A 102 5.20 -10.04 -9.00
N ARG A 103 4.82 -10.21 -10.27
CA ARG A 103 5.66 -10.73 -11.35
C ARG A 103 5.55 -9.80 -12.56
N LEU A 104 6.60 -9.70 -13.35
CA LEU A 104 6.59 -9.03 -14.64
C LEU A 104 6.24 -10.05 -15.73
N LYS A 105 5.54 -9.61 -16.77
CA LYS A 105 5.15 -10.49 -17.89
C LYS A 105 6.35 -11.21 -18.52
N LYS A 106 7.47 -10.51 -18.69
CA LYS A 106 8.75 -11.07 -19.17
C LYS A 106 9.35 -12.16 -18.28
N GLU A 107 8.96 -12.23 -17.00
CA GLU A 107 9.47 -13.23 -16.05
C GLU A 107 8.65 -14.54 -16.10
N VAL A 108 7.47 -14.51 -16.74
CA VAL A 108 6.52 -15.64 -16.74
C VAL A 108 6.20 -16.18 -18.13
N GLU A 109 6.25 -15.35 -19.16
CA GLU A 109 5.94 -15.76 -20.53
C GLU A 109 7.13 -15.47 -21.45
N SER A 110 7.78 -16.54 -21.92
CA SER A 110 8.87 -16.48 -22.91
C SER A 110 8.39 -16.35 -24.36
N GLN A 111 7.08 -16.49 -24.59
CA GLN A 111 6.49 -16.57 -25.92
C GLN A 111 5.95 -15.24 -26.47
N LEU A 112 5.96 -14.17 -25.65
CA LEU A 112 5.55 -12.88 -26.18
C LEU A 112 6.71 -12.18 -26.88
N PRO A 113 6.46 -11.62 -28.08
CA PRO A 113 7.46 -10.77 -28.74
C PRO A 113 7.80 -9.57 -27.87
N GLU A 114 9.03 -9.09 -28.00
CA GLU A 114 9.43 -7.83 -27.37
C GLU A 114 8.51 -6.69 -27.84
N LYS A 115 8.25 -5.76 -26.92
CA LYS A 115 7.44 -4.58 -27.19
C LYS A 115 8.28 -3.47 -27.80
#